data_AF-A0A353LX72-F1
#
_entry.id   AF-A0A353LX72-F1
#
_cell.length_a   1.000
_cell.length_b   1.000
_cell.length_c   1.000
_cell.angle_alpha   90.00
_cell.angle_beta   90.00
_cell.angle_gamma   90.00
#
_symmetry.space_group_name_H-M   'P 1'
#
loop_
_entity.id
_entity.type
_entity.pdbx_description
1 polymer ?
#
loop_
_entity_poly.entity_id
_entity_poly.type
_entity_poly.pdbx_seq_one_letter_code
_entity_poly.pdbx_strand_id
1 'polypeptide(L)'
;MAYFLKQSRIKGRTYLAIYESFYSHEKKGTAHRSYKSLGSIESLIQSGMEDPVAYFKKEVDAMNKERDAAGVRKISDYLGYFPLRR
;
A
#
# COMPACT_ATOMS: atom_id res chain seq x y z
N MET A 1 0.24 1.53 7.98
CA MET A 1 -0.18 0.65 6.88
C MET A 1 -0.57 1.49 5.68
N ALA A 2 0.21 1.39 4.61
CA ALA A 2 0.02 2.13 3.37
C ALA A 2 -0.62 1.27 2.27
N TYR A 3 -0.44 -0.06 2.30
CA TYR A 3 -1.06 -0.99 1.35
C TYR A 3 -1.85 -2.07 2.09
N PHE A 4 -2.97 -2.50 1.52
CA PHE A 4 -3.77 -3.61 2.04
C PHE A 4 -4.46 -4.40 0.93
N LEU A 5 -4.69 -5.69 1.21
CA LEU A 5 -5.42 -6.59 0.32
C LEU A 5 -6.92 -6.49 0.61
N LYS A 6 -7.70 -6.03 -0.36
CA LYS A 6 -9.16 -6.01 -0.31
C LYS A 6 -9.71 -7.26 -0.97
N GLN A 7 -10.58 -7.96 -0.26
CA GLN A 7 -11.33 -9.09 -0.79
C GLN A 7 -12.77 -8.66 -1.05
N SER A 8 -13.26 -8.85 -2.27
CA SER A 8 -14.63 -8.52 -2.66
C SER A 8 -15.33 -9.77 -3.20
N ARG A 9 -16.51 -10.09 -2.68
CA ARG A 9 -17.32 -11.21 -3.19
C ARG A 9 -18.33 -10.68 -4.20
N ILE A 10 -18.24 -11.13 -5.45
CA ILE A 10 -19.14 -10.71 -6.54
C ILE A 10 -19.65 -11.97 -7.24
N LYS A 11 -20.97 -12.16 -7.26
CA LYS A 11 -21.65 -13.27 -7.96
C LYS A 11 -21.04 -14.66 -7.65
N GLY A 12 -20.74 -14.92 -6.38
CA GLY A 12 -20.17 -16.20 -5.92
C GLY A 12 -18.65 -16.34 -6.08
N ARG A 13 -17.98 -15.40 -6.76
CA ARG A 13 -16.52 -15.39 -6.90
C ARG A 13 -15.87 -14.42 -5.92
N THR A 14 -14.68 -14.76 -5.44
CA THR A 14 -13.90 -13.89 -4.56
C THR A 14 -12.81 -13.22 -5.37
N TYR A 15 -12.86 -11.89 -5.43
CA TYR A 15 -11.91 -11.04 -6.12
C TYR A 15 -10.92 -10.42 -5.15
N LEU A 16 -9.65 -10.40 -5.55
CA LEU A 16 -8.56 -9.78 -4.83
C LEU A 16 -8.12 -8.51 -5.54
N ALA A 17 -7.92 -7.45 -4.75
CA ALA A 17 -7.35 -6.20 -5.21
C ALA A 17 -6.47 -5.59 -4.12
N ILE A 18 -5.34 -5.00 -4.52
CA ILE A 18 -4.46 -4.26 -3.63
C ILE A 18 -4.86 -2.79 -3.67
N TYR A 19 -5.13 -2.23 -2.51
CA TYR A 19 -5.42 -0.81 -2.33
C TYR A 19 -4.29 -0.14 -1.57
N GLU A 20 -4.00 1.10 -1.94
CA GLU A 20 -3.14 1.98 -1.18
C GLU A 20 -3.96 2.98 -0.37
N SER A 21 -3.63 3.15 0.91
CA SER A 21 -4.07 4.24 1.77
C SER A 21 -3.06 5.38 1.72
N PHE A 22 -3.49 6.56 1.32
CA PHE A 22 -2.68 7.77 1.31
C PHE A 22 -3.46 8.95 1.87
N TYR A 23 -2.73 9.95 2.39
CA TYR A 23 -3.34 11.19 2.84
C TYR A 23 -3.70 12.04 1.62
N SER A 24 -4.99 12.34 1.45
CA SER A 24 -5.48 13.24 0.41
C SER A 24 -5.63 14.64 1.01
N HIS A 25 -4.85 15.59 0.50
CA HIS A 25 -4.97 17.00 0.87
C HIS A 25 -6.31 17.61 0.45
N GLU A 26 -6.87 17.15 -0.68
CA GLU A 26 -8.18 17.61 -1.16
C GLU A 26 -9.31 17.23 -0.20
N LYS A 27 -9.33 15.98 0.25
CA LYS A 27 -10.37 15.46 1.14
C LYS A 27 -10.02 15.64 2.63
N LYS A 28 -8.86 16.25 2.93
CA LYS A 28 -8.28 16.43 4.28
C LYS A 28 -8.38 15.15 5.14
N GLY A 29 -8.08 14.00 4.55
CA GLY A 29 -8.28 12.71 5.20
C GLY A 29 -7.65 11.54 4.47
N THR A 30 -7.87 10.34 5.01
CA THR A 30 -7.37 9.10 4.42
C THR A 30 -8.19 8.75 3.18
N ALA A 31 -7.53 8.69 2.04
CA ALA A 31 -8.10 8.22 0.79
C ALA A 31 -7.52 6.86 0.42
N HIS A 32 -8.30 6.09 -0.34
CA HIS A 32 -7.88 4.80 -0.88
C HIS A 32 -7.82 4.87 -2.40
N ARG A 33 -6.70 4.46 -3.00
CA ARG A 33 -6.58 4.27 -4.45
C ARG A 33 -6.41 2.78 -4.74
N SER A 34 -7.05 2.32 -5.81
CA SER A 34 -6.80 0.97 -6.34
C SER A 34 -5.40 0.95 -6.95
N TYR A 35 -4.48 0.22 -6.33
CA TYR A 35 -3.11 0.06 -6.82
C TYR A 35 -3.06 -1.03 -7.91
N LYS A 36 -3.64 -2.19 -7.63
CA LYS A 36 -3.63 -3.33 -8.55
C LYS A 36 -4.87 -4.20 -8.38
N SER A 37 -5.52 -4.53 -9.50
CA SER A 37 -6.60 -5.53 -9.52
C SER A 37 -5.99 -6.88 -9.91
N LEU A 38 -6.14 -7.89 -9.06
CA LEU A 38 -5.46 -9.19 -9.23
C LEU A 38 -6.37 -10.25 -9.88
N GLY A 39 -7.69 -10.04 -9.86
CA GLY A 39 -8.67 -10.97 -10.40
C GLY A 39 -9.28 -11.87 -9.33
N SER A 40 -9.89 -12.99 -9.73
CA SER A 40 -10.51 -13.93 -8.80
C SER A 40 -9.52 -14.94 -8.25
N ILE A 41 -9.75 -15.37 -7.01
CA ILE A 41 -8.98 -16.44 -6.35
C ILE A 41 -9.00 -17.71 -7.21
N GLU A 42 -10.16 -18.06 -7.78
CA GLU A 42 -10.30 -19.24 -8.64
C GLU A 42 -9.40 -19.19 -9.87
N SER A 43 -9.30 -18.04 -10.54
CA SER A 43 -8.42 -17.87 -11.70
C SER A 43 -6.95 -17.96 -11.32
N LEU A 44 -6.59 -17.46 -10.13
CA LEU A 44 -5.22 -17.54 -9.63
C LEU A 44 -4.85 -18.99 -9.25
N ILE A 45 -5.77 -19.73 -8.64
CA ILE A 45 -5.60 -21.17 -8.37
C ILE A 45 -5.48 -21.95 -9.68
N GLN A 46 -6.33 -21.64 -10.65
CA GLN A 46 -6.26 -22.26 -11.99
C GLN A 46 -4.96 -21.96 -12.73
N SER A 47 -4.34 -20.80 -12.47
CA SER A 47 -3.02 -20.44 -13.02
C SER A 47 -1.85 -21.15 -12.32
N GLY A 48 -2.10 -21.94 -11.28
CA GLY A 48 -1.08 -22.69 -10.55
C GLY A 48 -0.62 -22.06 -9.24
N MET A 49 -1.29 -21.03 -8.71
CA MET A 49 -1.02 -20.52 -7.35
C MET A 49 -1.86 -21.29 -6.32
N GLU A 50 -1.22 -22.07 -5.45
CA GLU A 50 -1.92 -22.77 -4.36
C GLU A 50 -2.61 -21.78 -3.39
N ASP A 51 -1.89 -20.75 -2.93
CA ASP A 51 -2.39 -19.78 -1.94
C ASP A 51 -2.21 -18.32 -2.41
N PRO A 52 -3.07 -17.82 -3.33
CA PRO A 52 -2.97 -16.46 -3.83
C PRO A 52 -3.07 -15.42 -2.72
N VAL A 53 -3.92 -15.66 -1.71
CA VAL A 53 -4.08 -14.73 -0.58
C VAL A 53 -2.77 -14.57 0.21
N ALA A 54 -2.09 -15.67 0.51
CA ALA A 54 -0.83 -15.63 1.25
C ALA A 54 0.29 -14.99 0.43
N TYR A 55 0.34 -15.28 -0.87
CA TYR A 55 1.29 -14.67 -1.80
C TYR A 55 1.15 -13.15 -1.83
N PHE A 56 -0.07 -12.64 -2.06
CA PHE A 56 -0.31 -11.19 -2.11
C PHE A 56 -0.20 -10.52 -0.75
N LYS A 57 -0.45 -11.25 0.35
CA LYS A 57 -0.21 -10.73 1.70
C LYS A 57 1.29 -10.47 1.94
N LYS A 58 2.18 -11.35 1.48
CA LYS A 58 3.63 -11.13 1.53
C LYS A 58 4.06 -9.96 0.65
N GLU A 59 3.50 -9.84 -0.56
CA GLU A 59 3.77 -8.73 -1.48
C GLU A 59 3.36 -7.39 -0.84
N VAL A 60 2.18 -7.31 -0.25
CA VAL A 60 1.70 -6.12 0.48
C VAL A 60 2.56 -5.80 1.71
N ASP A 61 3.02 -6.80 2.45
CA ASP A 61 3.93 -6.61 3.59
C ASP A 61 5.27 -6.02 3.15
N ALA A 62 5.85 -6.53 2.05
CA ALA A 62 7.06 -5.99 1.46
C ALA A 62 6.89 -4.53 1.02
N MET A 63 5.79 -4.21 0.33
CA MET A 63 5.47 -2.82 -0.08
C MET A 63 5.28 -1.88 1.12
N ASN A 64 4.68 -2.37 2.21
CA ASN A 64 4.55 -1.59 3.44
C ASN A 64 5.92 -1.32 4.07
N LYS A 65 6.79 -2.33 4.16
CA LYS A 65 8.16 -2.17 4.67
C LYS A 65 8.97 -1.18 3.85
N GLU A 66 8.89 -1.24 2.53
CA GLU A 66 9.54 -0.27 1.64
C GLU A 66 9.02 1.16 1.88
N ARG A 67 7.69 1.31 2.04
CA ARG A 67 7.08 2.61 2.29
C ARG A 67 7.40 3.17 3.67
N ASP A 68 7.48 2.31 4.69
CA ASP A 68 7.95 2.70 6.02
C ASP A 68 9.42 3.11 5.98
N ALA A 69 10.27 2.37 5.25
CA ALA A 69 11.68 2.72 5.04
C ALA A 69 11.85 4.05 4.27
N ALA A 70 11.02 4.31 3.25
CA ALA A 70 11.03 5.56 2.48
C ALA A 70 10.40 6.74 3.25
N GLY A 71 9.46 6.47 4.17
CA GLY A 71 8.82 7.45 5.05
C GLY A 71 9.75 8.01 6.12
N VAL A 72 10.85 7.31 6.41
CA VAL A 72 11.98 7.87 7.18
C VAL A 72 12.72 8.87 6.29
N ARG A 73 12.16 10.07 6.15
CA ARG A 73 12.93 11.25 5.74
C ARG A 73 14.07 11.38 6.73
N LYS A 74 15.28 10.93 6.35
CA LYS A 74 16.51 11.35 7.01
C LYS A 74 16.56 12.86 6.84
N ILE A 75 16.18 13.59 7.89
CA ILE A 75 16.33 15.04 7.94
C ILE A 75 17.83 15.27 7.89
N SER A 76 18.40 15.51 6.70
CA SER A 76 19.78 15.94 6.61
C SER A 76 19.84 17.36 7.13
N ASP A 77 20.34 17.47 8.36
CA ASP A 77 20.77 18.65 9.14
C ASP A 77 21.13 19.90 8.32
N TYR A 78 20.14 20.68 7.92
CA TYR A 78 20.33 22.08 7.58
C TYR A 78 19.24 22.94 8.23
N LEU A 79 19.22 22.92 9.56
CA LEU A 79 18.66 24.03 10.34
C LEU A 79 19.60 25.23 10.13
N GLY A 80 19.14 26.17 9.31
CA GLY A 80 19.88 27.35 8.91
C GLY A 80 20.52 28.08 10.09
N TYR A 81 21.81 28.35 9.97
CA TYR A 81 22.56 29.24 10.85
C TYR A 81 21.88 30.62 10.89
N PHE A 82 21.37 31.01 12.06
CA PHE A 82 20.71 32.30 12.28
C PHE A 82 21.68 33.23 13.05
N PRO A 83 22.47 34.09 12.38
CA PRO A 83 23.32 35.04 13.08
C PRO A 83 22.46 36.17 13.64
N LEU A 84 22.29 36.18 14.96
CA LEU A 84 21.80 37.33 15.71
C LEU A 84 22.77 38.49 15.48
N ARG A 85 22.38 39.46 14.64
CA ARG A 85 23.10 40.74 14.54
C ARG A 85 22.71 41.62 15.73
N ARG A 86 23.74 42.08 16.43
CA ARG A 86 23.68 43.01 17.56
C ARG A 86 23.48 44.44 17.09
#